data_AF-A0A938RKC7-F1
#
_entry.id   AF-A0A938RKC7-F1
#
_cell.length_a   1.000
_cell.length_b   1.000
_cell.length_c   1.000
_cell.angle_alpha   90.00
_cell.angle_beta   90.00
_cell.angle_gamma   90.00
#
_symmetry.space_group_name_H-M   'P 1'
#
loop_
_entity.id
_entity.type
_entity.pdbx_description
1 polymer ?
#
loop_
_entity_poly.entity_id
_entity_poly.type
_entity_poly.pdbx_seq_one_letter_code
_entity_poly.pdbx_strand_id
1 'polypeptide(L)'
;MLIASLAPCCRISYRVIRGGNMRKLLLFSFLAVISAVLYLGAISSSVAQGNAKSVGSDACKSCHDDAFASYQKSIHAKKSIPGSSANKGGCESCHGPGSIHVDKGGDKGVGIIAFGTKKVDAKVRDAKCLACHEGSSTTGFWKMGKHKSAGVSCDSCHTVHQSGKKNLKASEPELCYTCHKDIRAQVNKRSHHPIKEGKVACNDCHDPHGTFGKKLVKADTTNELCYKCHSEK
;
A
#
# COMPACT_ATOMS: atom_id res chain seq x y z
N MET A 1 64.59 10.69 -14.93
CA MET A 1 64.19 10.67 -13.51
C MET A 1 62.74 10.22 -13.41
N LEU A 2 62.54 9.23 -12.55
CA LEU A 2 61.31 8.62 -12.02
C LEU A 2 60.24 8.02 -12.95
N ILE A 3 60.10 6.71 -12.74
CA ILE A 3 59.20 5.71 -13.29
C ILE A 3 58.04 5.57 -12.30
N ALA A 4 56.81 5.52 -12.80
CA ALA A 4 55.59 5.33 -12.02
C ALA A 4 55.45 3.87 -11.53
N SER A 5 54.99 3.71 -10.29
CA SER A 5 54.76 2.45 -9.58
C SER A 5 53.37 1.88 -9.90
N LEU A 6 53.32 0.67 -10.47
CA LEU A 6 52.14 -0.20 -10.53
C LEU A 6 52.48 -1.51 -9.80
N ALA A 7 51.72 -1.82 -8.75
CA ALA A 7 51.81 -3.04 -7.95
C ALA A 7 51.05 -4.22 -8.64
N PRO A 8 51.34 -5.48 -8.24
CA PRO A 8 51.52 -6.58 -9.19
C PRO A 8 50.29 -7.47 -9.38
N CYS A 9 50.02 -7.82 -10.65
CA CYS A 9 49.20 -8.95 -11.04
C CYS A 9 49.83 -10.27 -10.57
N CYS A 10 49.15 -10.91 -9.62
CA CYS A 10 48.90 -12.35 -9.51
C CYS A 10 49.74 -13.27 -10.42
N ARG A 11 50.78 -13.89 -9.86
CA ARG A 11 51.42 -15.10 -10.43
C ARG A 11 50.47 -16.29 -10.25
N ILE A 12 49.86 -16.76 -11.33
CA ILE A 12 49.14 -18.03 -11.37
C ILE A 12 50.12 -19.11 -11.83
N SER A 13 50.56 -19.94 -10.89
CA SER A 13 51.27 -21.19 -11.19
C SER A 13 50.31 -22.21 -11.80
N TYR A 14 50.50 -22.54 -13.08
CA TYR A 14 49.76 -23.62 -13.74
C TYR A 14 50.26 -24.98 -13.27
N ARG A 15 49.54 -25.58 -12.32
CA ARG A 15 49.68 -27.01 -12.00
C ARG A 15 48.69 -27.78 -12.89
N VAL A 16 49.22 -28.59 -13.79
CA VAL A 16 48.47 -29.46 -14.71
C VAL A 16 47.61 -30.44 -13.90
N ILE A 17 46.29 -30.25 -13.91
CA ILE A 17 45.33 -31.22 -13.37
C ILE A 17 44.94 -32.17 -14.50
N ARG A 18 45.47 -33.40 -14.43
CA ARG A 18 44.96 -34.57 -15.16
C ARG A 18 43.53 -34.88 -14.73
N GLY A 19 42.63 -35.07 -15.71
CA GLY A 19 41.38 -35.84 -15.55
C GLY A 19 40.24 -35.13 -14.83
N GLY A 20 39.37 -34.42 -15.57
CA GLY A 20 38.16 -33.82 -15.01
C GLY A 20 37.09 -33.50 -16.06
N ASN A 21 36.09 -34.39 -16.14
CA ASN A 21 34.77 -34.27 -16.80
C ASN A 21 34.43 -32.94 -17.53
N MET A 22 34.42 -32.99 -18.87
CA MET A 22 33.99 -31.94 -19.81
C MET A 22 32.58 -31.38 -19.53
N ARG A 23 31.72 -32.14 -18.82
CA ARG A 23 30.39 -31.70 -18.34
C ARG A 23 30.45 -30.57 -17.31
N LYS A 24 31.47 -30.52 -16.44
CA LYS A 24 31.57 -29.47 -15.41
C LYS A 24 31.95 -28.12 -16.02
N LEU A 25 32.79 -28.10 -17.05
CA LEU A 25 33.21 -26.86 -17.71
C LEU A 25 32.05 -26.18 -18.45
N LEU A 26 31.16 -26.95 -19.10
CA LEU A 26 29.97 -26.43 -19.77
C LEU A 26 28.91 -25.88 -18.80
N LEU A 27 28.78 -26.49 -17.60
CA LEU A 27 27.85 -26.03 -16.55
C LEU A 27 28.28 -24.69 -15.92
N PHE A 28 29.59 -24.46 -15.73
CA PHE A 28 30.09 -23.19 -15.21
C PHE A 28 29.93 -22.03 -16.21
N SER A 29 30.09 -22.30 -17.51
CA SER A 29 29.84 -21.30 -18.56
C SER A 29 28.34 -20.95 -18.69
N PHE A 30 27.44 -21.92 -18.52
CA PHE A 30 25.99 -21.67 -18.56
C PHE A 30 25.50 -20.83 -17.37
N LEU A 31 26.01 -21.09 -16.15
CA LEU A 31 25.70 -20.31 -14.96
C LEU A 31 26.22 -18.86 -15.04
N ALA A 32 27.39 -18.64 -15.62
CA ALA A 32 27.94 -17.30 -15.82
C ALA A 32 27.12 -16.47 -16.83
N VAL A 33 26.63 -17.10 -17.91
CA VAL A 33 25.77 -16.44 -18.90
C VAL A 33 24.38 -16.13 -18.33
N ILE A 34 23.80 -17.03 -17.54
CA ILE A 34 22.52 -16.77 -16.84
C ILE A 34 22.68 -15.63 -15.83
N SER A 35 23.78 -15.59 -15.08
CA SER A 35 24.03 -14.51 -14.12
C SER A 35 24.27 -13.16 -14.81
N ALA A 36 24.89 -13.13 -15.99
CA ALA A 36 25.08 -11.91 -16.78
C ALA A 36 23.78 -11.40 -17.43
N VAL A 37 22.91 -12.30 -17.93
CA VAL A 37 21.59 -11.95 -18.48
C VAL A 37 20.64 -11.44 -17.38
N LEU A 38 20.70 -12.02 -16.17
CA LEU A 38 19.96 -11.53 -15.01
C LEU A 38 20.46 -10.15 -14.56
N TYR A 39 21.77 -9.89 -14.63
CA TYR A 39 22.33 -8.58 -14.31
C TYR A 39 21.94 -7.51 -15.34
N LEU A 40 21.95 -7.82 -16.64
CA LEU A 40 21.55 -6.91 -17.71
C LEU A 40 20.04 -6.59 -17.69
N GLY A 41 19.18 -7.58 -17.41
CA GLY A 41 17.74 -7.36 -17.27
C GLY A 41 17.34 -6.50 -16.07
N ALA A 42 18.14 -6.50 -15.00
CA ALA A 42 17.94 -5.65 -13.82
C ALA A 42 18.27 -4.16 -14.10
N ILE A 43 19.17 -3.87 -15.03
CA ILE A 43 19.56 -2.50 -15.39
C ILE A 43 18.49 -1.85 -16.29
N SER A 44 17.85 -2.60 -17.20
CA SER A 44 16.78 -2.03 -18.05
C SER A 44 15.51 -1.67 -17.27
N SER A 45 15.21 -2.40 -16.20
CA SER A 45 14.02 -2.16 -15.38
C SER A 45 14.16 -0.94 -14.46
N SER A 46 15.39 -0.56 -14.10
CA SER A 46 15.67 0.60 -13.25
C SER A 46 15.68 1.93 -14.02
N VAL A 47 15.89 1.91 -15.34
CA VAL A 47 15.86 3.12 -16.19
C VAL A 47 14.42 3.60 -16.48
N ALA A 48 13.43 2.69 -16.53
CA ALA A 48 12.05 3.05 -16.85
C ALA A 48 11.31 3.84 -15.74
N GLN A 49 11.78 3.77 -14.49
CA GLN A 49 11.27 4.59 -13.38
C GLN A 49 12.14 5.82 -13.08
N GLY A 50 13.32 5.95 -13.70
CA GLY A 50 14.30 7.00 -13.38
C GLY A 50 13.99 8.42 -13.90
N ASN A 51 12.99 8.58 -14.79
CA ASN A 51 12.75 9.85 -15.48
C ASN A 51 11.41 10.54 -15.16
N ALA A 52 10.63 10.02 -14.21
CA ALA A 52 9.36 10.66 -13.85
C ALA A 52 9.60 11.91 -12.98
N LYS A 53 9.29 13.08 -13.53
CA LYS A 53 9.34 14.39 -12.85
C LYS A 53 8.01 14.75 -12.21
N SER A 54 8.10 15.55 -11.16
CA SER A 54 6.97 16.26 -10.55
C SER A 54 6.46 17.34 -11.50
N VAL A 55 5.14 17.45 -11.65
CA VAL A 55 4.47 18.46 -12.49
C VAL A 55 3.72 19.52 -11.68
N GLY A 56 3.64 19.34 -10.36
CA GLY A 56 2.94 20.25 -9.46
C GLY A 56 1.42 20.07 -9.47
N SER A 57 0.76 20.55 -8.41
CA SER A 57 -0.68 20.34 -8.22
C SER A 57 -1.57 21.18 -9.15
N ASP A 58 -1.06 22.28 -9.69
CA ASP A 58 -1.81 23.12 -10.64
C ASP A 58 -2.03 22.43 -11.98
N ALA A 59 -1.04 21.64 -12.45
CA ALA A 59 -1.18 20.79 -13.63
C ALA A 59 -2.22 19.68 -13.44
N CYS A 60 -2.42 19.21 -12.20
CA CYS A 60 -3.48 18.26 -11.90
C CYS A 60 -4.86 18.93 -11.93
N LYS A 61 -4.97 20.15 -11.37
CA LYS A 61 -6.23 20.90 -11.27
C LYS A 61 -6.84 21.19 -12.64
N SER A 62 -6.02 21.51 -13.66
CA SER A 62 -6.53 21.84 -15.00
C SER A 62 -7.37 20.72 -15.64
N CYS A 63 -7.11 19.46 -15.28
CA CYS A 63 -7.89 18.30 -15.76
C CYS A 63 -8.80 17.67 -14.68
N HIS A 64 -8.49 17.87 -13.39
CA HIS A 64 -9.18 17.24 -12.27
C HIS A 64 -9.72 18.25 -11.25
N ASP A 65 -10.50 19.23 -11.72
CA ASP A 65 -11.00 20.32 -10.87
C ASP A 65 -11.90 19.82 -9.73
N ASP A 66 -12.82 18.88 -9.99
CA ASP A 66 -13.69 18.30 -8.96
C ASP A 66 -12.90 17.56 -7.87
N ALA A 67 -11.92 16.75 -8.28
CA ALA A 67 -11.07 16.02 -7.35
C ALA A 67 -10.18 16.98 -6.54
N PHE A 68 -9.69 18.04 -7.17
CA PHE A 68 -8.94 19.10 -6.50
C PHE A 68 -9.82 19.81 -5.46
N ALA A 69 -10.99 20.30 -5.86
CA ALA A 69 -11.91 21.03 -4.99
C ALA A 69 -12.39 20.18 -3.80
N SER A 70 -12.64 18.90 -4.02
CA SER A 70 -13.03 17.98 -2.95
C SER A 70 -11.86 17.60 -2.03
N TYR A 71 -10.66 17.40 -2.58
CA TYR A 71 -9.44 17.17 -1.79
C TYR A 71 -9.13 18.35 -0.86
N GLN A 72 -9.32 19.59 -1.31
CA GLN A 72 -9.10 20.79 -0.49
C GLN A 72 -9.96 20.81 0.79
N LYS A 73 -11.09 20.10 0.81
CA LYS A 73 -11.96 19.97 1.99
C LYS A 73 -11.47 18.90 2.97
N SER A 74 -10.52 18.06 2.56
CA SER A 74 -10.00 16.96 3.37
C SER A 74 -9.00 17.45 4.41
N ILE A 75 -8.80 16.65 5.46
CA ILE A 75 -7.73 16.89 6.44
C ILE A 75 -6.33 16.81 5.80
N HIS A 76 -6.18 16.08 4.69
CA HIS A 76 -4.89 15.89 4.02
C HIS A 76 -4.45 17.15 3.25
N ALA A 77 -5.38 18.05 2.93
CA ALA A 77 -5.09 19.33 2.29
C ALA A 77 -4.77 20.46 3.29
N LYS A 78 -4.98 20.24 4.60
CA LYS A 78 -4.73 21.27 5.63
C LYS A 78 -3.23 21.41 5.87
N LYS A 79 -2.67 22.53 5.42
CA LYS A 79 -1.26 22.90 5.68
C LYS A 79 -0.94 23.05 7.17
N SER A 80 -1.93 23.39 7.99
CA SER A 80 -1.77 23.51 9.45
C SER A 80 -1.54 22.19 10.16
N ILE A 81 -1.82 21.04 9.53
CA ILE A 81 -1.58 19.72 10.12
C ILE A 81 -0.12 19.30 9.84
N PRO A 82 0.71 19.10 10.88
CA PRO A 82 2.08 18.64 10.70
C PRO A 82 2.12 17.33 9.91
N GLY A 83 2.95 17.28 8.88
CA GLY A 83 3.12 16.08 8.05
C GLY A 83 2.02 15.80 7.03
N SER A 84 1.04 16.69 6.85
CA SER A 84 0.01 16.54 5.82
C SER A 84 0.58 16.52 4.40
N SER A 85 -0.12 15.86 3.49
CA SER A 85 0.23 15.79 2.06
C SER A 85 0.39 17.17 1.42
N ALA A 86 -0.40 18.16 1.84
CA ALA A 86 -0.27 19.54 1.39
C ALA A 86 1.11 20.17 1.67
N ASN A 87 1.81 19.70 2.70
CA ASN A 87 3.16 20.14 3.05
C ASN A 87 4.27 19.28 2.42
N LYS A 88 3.92 18.13 1.82
CA LYS A 88 4.86 17.09 1.37
C LYS A 88 4.76 16.77 -0.13
N GLY A 89 4.27 17.70 -0.95
CA GLY A 89 4.19 17.54 -2.41
C GLY A 89 2.79 17.39 -2.99
N GLY A 90 1.75 17.76 -2.23
CA GLY A 90 0.37 17.88 -2.74
C GLY A 90 -0.16 16.57 -3.31
N CYS A 91 -0.72 16.62 -4.53
CA CYS A 91 -1.29 15.46 -5.22
C CYS A 91 -0.29 14.30 -5.38
N GLU A 92 0.97 14.64 -5.68
CA GLU A 92 2.02 13.68 -6.01
C GLU A 92 2.56 12.94 -4.78
N SER A 93 2.28 13.45 -3.58
CA SER A 93 2.60 12.74 -2.33
C SER A 93 1.91 11.37 -2.23
N CYS A 94 0.71 11.25 -2.82
CA CYS A 94 -0.06 10.00 -2.85
C CYS A 94 -0.03 9.34 -4.23
N HIS A 95 -0.12 10.14 -5.30
CA HIS A 95 -0.21 9.65 -6.67
C HIS A 95 1.16 9.34 -7.30
N GLY A 96 2.27 9.84 -6.73
CA GLY A 96 3.59 9.79 -7.35
C GLY A 96 3.79 10.88 -8.40
N PRO A 97 4.99 10.96 -9.00
CA PRO A 97 5.33 11.99 -9.99
C PRO A 97 4.43 11.90 -11.23
N GLY A 98 3.81 13.02 -11.60
CA GLY A 98 2.74 13.05 -12.61
C GLY A 98 3.18 13.19 -14.06
N SER A 99 4.45 13.48 -14.36
CA SER A 99 4.93 13.73 -15.75
C SER A 99 4.50 12.67 -16.76
N ILE A 100 4.75 11.38 -16.47
CA ILE A 100 4.38 10.29 -17.38
C ILE A 100 2.86 10.21 -17.59
N HIS A 101 2.07 10.55 -16.57
CA HIS A 101 0.61 10.56 -16.68
C HIS A 101 0.11 11.71 -17.56
N VAL A 102 0.67 12.90 -17.37
CA VAL A 102 0.37 14.09 -18.17
C VAL A 102 0.78 13.87 -19.62
N ASP A 103 2.00 13.38 -19.87
CA ASP A 103 2.56 13.16 -21.21
C ASP A 103 1.76 12.12 -22.01
N LYS A 104 1.12 11.17 -21.34
CA LYS A 104 0.30 10.11 -21.95
C LYS A 104 -1.19 10.43 -22.02
N GLY A 105 -1.61 11.64 -21.66
CA GLY A 105 -3.00 12.09 -21.82
C GLY A 105 -3.97 11.66 -20.71
N GLY A 106 -3.50 11.23 -19.54
CA GLY A 106 -4.34 11.21 -18.33
C GLY A 106 -5.11 9.92 -18.03
N ASP A 107 -4.75 8.78 -18.60
CA ASP A 107 -5.46 7.52 -18.33
C ASP A 107 -5.31 7.01 -16.88
N LYS A 108 -6.39 6.43 -16.32
CA LYS A 108 -6.40 5.88 -14.95
C LYS A 108 -5.34 4.79 -14.77
N GLY A 109 -4.41 5.03 -13.84
CA GLY A 109 -3.34 4.11 -13.47
C GLY A 109 -2.16 4.09 -14.44
N VAL A 110 -2.10 5.04 -15.37
CA VAL A 110 -0.96 5.22 -16.29
C VAL A 110 -0.07 6.31 -15.73
N GLY A 111 1.20 6.01 -15.48
CA GLY A 111 2.20 6.99 -15.04
C GLY A 111 2.06 7.48 -13.58
N ILE A 112 0.93 7.18 -12.90
CA ILE A 112 0.67 7.51 -11.50
C ILE A 112 -0.05 6.35 -10.78
N ILE A 113 -0.02 6.40 -9.46
CA ILE A 113 -0.83 5.53 -8.61
C ILE A 113 -2.27 6.01 -8.64
N ALA A 114 -3.17 5.19 -9.14
CA ALA A 114 -4.60 5.42 -9.06
C ALA A 114 -5.21 4.57 -7.93
N PHE A 115 -6.09 5.20 -7.15
CA PHE A 115 -6.85 4.53 -6.08
C PHE A 115 -8.19 4.02 -6.62
N GLY A 116 -8.74 2.97 -5.99
CA GLY A 116 -10.01 2.35 -6.38
C GLY A 116 -10.00 1.58 -7.70
N THR A 117 -8.82 1.25 -8.24
CA THR A 117 -8.67 0.48 -9.48
C THR A 117 -7.94 -0.83 -9.25
N LYS A 118 -8.30 -1.85 -10.04
CA LYS A 118 -7.59 -3.13 -10.08
C LYS A 118 -6.27 -3.07 -10.85
N LYS A 119 -6.02 -1.99 -11.61
CA LYS A 119 -4.79 -1.79 -12.40
C LYS A 119 -3.54 -1.59 -11.52
N VAL A 120 -3.73 -1.13 -10.29
CA VAL A 120 -2.67 -0.97 -9.30
C VAL A 120 -2.90 -1.99 -8.20
N ASP A 121 -1.89 -2.77 -7.84
CA ASP A 121 -2.01 -3.79 -6.80
C ASP A 121 -2.42 -3.18 -5.45
N ALA A 122 -3.27 -3.88 -4.70
CA ALA A 122 -3.78 -3.38 -3.43
C ALA A 122 -2.68 -3.12 -2.40
N LYS A 123 -1.59 -3.90 -2.41
CA LYS A 123 -0.44 -3.68 -1.51
C LYS A 123 0.29 -2.39 -1.85
N VAL A 124 0.37 -2.03 -3.14
CA VAL A 124 0.98 -0.76 -3.59
C VAL A 124 0.12 0.43 -3.16
N ARG A 125 -1.21 0.33 -3.33
CA ARG A 125 -2.14 1.38 -2.88
C ARG A 125 -2.09 1.55 -1.35
N ASP A 126 -2.09 0.43 -0.62
CA ASP A 126 -2.02 0.41 0.84
C ASP A 126 -0.69 0.99 1.36
N ALA A 127 0.43 0.65 0.73
CA ALA A 127 1.75 1.16 1.10
C ALA A 127 1.84 2.68 0.98
N LYS A 128 1.10 3.32 0.06
CA LYS A 128 1.08 4.79 -0.04
C LYS A 128 0.50 5.47 1.20
N CYS A 129 -0.53 4.87 1.79
CA CYS A 129 -1.11 5.36 3.03
C CYS A 129 -0.18 5.07 4.21
N LEU A 130 0.36 3.85 4.27
CA LEU A 130 1.24 3.43 5.35
C LEU A 130 2.58 4.17 5.38
N ALA A 131 3.06 4.71 4.25
CA ALA A 131 4.23 5.57 4.23
C ALA A 131 4.18 6.75 5.22
N CYS A 132 2.97 7.17 5.64
CA CYS A 132 2.78 8.12 6.74
C CYS A 132 1.98 7.53 7.92
N HIS A 133 1.12 6.53 7.69
CA HIS A 133 0.20 6.00 8.70
C HIS A 133 0.62 4.65 9.31
N GLU A 134 1.80 4.08 9.02
CA GLU A 134 2.18 2.74 9.50
C GLU A 134 2.22 2.57 11.03
N GLY A 135 2.38 3.67 11.78
CA GLY A 135 2.46 3.67 13.25
C GLY A 135 1.42 4.54 13.95
N SER A 136 0.33 4.92 13.26
CA SER A 136 -0.74 5.67 13.93
C SER A 136 -1.48 4.80 14.95
N SER A 137 -2.09 5.42 15.96
CA SER A 137 -2.82 4.72 17.02
C SER A 137 -3.92 3.78 16.48
N THR A 138 -4.47 4.09 15.30
CA THR A 138 -5.51 3.28 14.66
C THR A 138 -4.97 2.16 13.77
N THR A 139 -3.68 2.14 13.43
CA THR A 139 -3.11 1.20 12.43
C THR A 139 -1.98 0.33 12.98
N GLY A 140 -1.68 0.41 14.28
CA GLY A 140 -0.59 -0.37 14.89
C GLY A 140 -0.70 -1.88 14.65
N PHE A 141 -1.92 -2.41 14.50
CA PHE A 141 -2.18 -3.83 14.22
C PHE A 141 -2.52 -4.13 12.76
N TRP A 142 -2.36 -3.18 11.84
CA TRP A 142 -2.74 -3.35 10.44
C TRP A 142 -2.04 -4.54 9.78
N LYS A 143 -0.75 -4.72 10.08
CA LYS A 143 0.06 -5.82 9.52
C LYS A 143 -0.49 -7.21 9.87
N MET A 144 -1.13 -7.35 11.02
CA MET A 144 -1.75 -8.60 11.48
C MET A 144 -3.27 -8.67 11.24
N GLY A 145 -3.86 -7.58 10.76
CA GLY A 145 -5.28 -7.46 10.48
C GLY A 145 -5.75 -8.38 9.35
N LYS A 146 -6.99 -8.89 9.47
CA LYS A 146 -7.56 -9.81 8.47
C LYS A 146 -7.83 -9.11 7.13
N HIS A 147 -8.23 -7.84 7.16
CA HIS A 147 -8.39 -7.05 5.93
C HIS A 147 -7.09 -6.92 5.14
N LYS A 148 -5.96 -6.62 5.81
CA LYS A 148 -4.64 -6.62 5.16
C LYS A 148 -4.29 -7.98 4.57
N SER A 149 -4.50 -9.06 5.34
CA SER A 149 -4.22 -10.42 4.85
C SER A 149 -5.10 -10.85 3.66
N ALA A 150 -6.31 -10.28 3.55
CA ALA A 150 -7.23 -10.49 2.45
C ALA A 150 -6.95 -9.59 1.23
N GLY A 151 -5.89 -8.77 1.26
CA GLY A 151 -5.54 -7.87 0.16
C GLY A 151 -6.44 -6.64 0.06
N VAL A 152 -7.11 -6.24 1.14
CA VAL A 152 -7.87 -4.98 1.21
C VAL A 152 -6.88 -3.84 1.47
N SER A 153 -7.01 -2.76 0.69
CA SER A 153 -6.22 -1.54 0.85
C SER A 153 -7.03 -0.45 1.57
N CYS A 154 -6.36 0.52 2.21
CA CYS A 154 -7.04 1.61 2.94
C CYS A 154 -8.11 2.33 2.10
N ASP A 155 -7.82 2.56 0.82
CA ASP A 155 -8.72 3.23 -0.12
C ASP A 155 -9.96 2.39 -0.49
N SER A 156 -10.06 1.15 -0.05
CA SER A 156 -11.29 0.35 -0.24
C SER A 156 -12.41 0.85 0.68
N CYS A 157 -12.04 1.40 1.85
CA CYS A 157 -12.96 1.93 2.86
C CYS A 157 -12.91 3.45 2.93
N HIS A 158 -11.70 4.02 2.84
CA HIS A 158 -11.48 5.45 2.97
C HIS A 158 -11.38 6.17 1.62
N THR A 159 -11.65 7.47 1.63
CA THR A 159 -11.49 8.36 0.50
C THR A 159 -11.00 9.73 0.96
N VAL A 160 -10.10 10.34 0.19
CA VAL A 160 -9.57 11.68 0.47
C VAL A 160 -10.12 12.74 -0.49
N HIS A 161 -10.87 12.31 -1.52
CA HIS A 161 -11.52 13.18 -2.51
C HIS A 161 -13.01 13.36 -2.21
N GLN A 162 -13.47 12.99 -1.01
CA GLN A 162 -14.86 13.19 -0.59
C GLN A 162 -14.88 13.48 0.91
N SER A 163 -15.83 14.31 1.32
CA SER A 163 -16.07 14.64 2.73
C SER A 163 -17.13 13.71 3.32
N GLY A 164 -16.71 12.80 4.19
CA GLY A 164 -17.58 11.94 4.99
C GLY A 164 -17.05 11.80 6.40
N LYS A 165 -17.89 11.37 7.37
CA LYS A 165 -17.42 11.08 8.73
C LYS A 165 -16.28 10.05 8.65
N LYS A 166 -15.16 10.33 9.31
CA LYS A 166 -13.94 9.50 9.30
C LYS A 166 -13.38 9.21 7.88
N ASN A 167 -13.71 10.05 6.88
CA ASN A 167 -13.29 9.89 5.48
C ASN A 167 -13.72 8.54 4.87
N LEU A 168 -14.86 7.97 5.28
CA LEU A 168 -15.35 6.71 4.71
C LEU A 168 -16.09 6.94 3.38
N LYS A 169 -15.96 6.00 2.45
CA LYS A 169 -16.67 5.97 1.15
C LYS A 169 -18.18 5.77 1.31
N ALA A 170 -18.60 5.12 2.38
CA ALA A 170 -19.98 4.95 2.79
C ALA A 170 -20.04 4.87 4.32
N SER A 171 -21.19 5.19 4.91
CA SER A 171 -21.40 5.01 6.35
C SER A 171 -21.51 3.54 6.72
N GLU A 172 -21.14 3.22 7.96
CA GLU A 172 -21.51 1.94 8.56
C GLU A 172 -23.04 1.90 8.79
N PRO A 173 -23.69 0.74 8.63
CA PRO A 173 -23.10 -0.57 8.32
C PRO A 173 -22.94 -0.86 6.81
N GLU A 174 -23.48 -0.03 5.92
CA GLU A 174 -23.52 -0.30 4.48
C GLU A 174 -22.14 -0.51 3.85
N LEU A 175 -21.12 0.25 4.31
CA LEU A 175 -19.75 0.04 3.85
C LEU A 175 -19.28 -1.41 4.08
N CYS A 176 -19.54 -1.95 5.27
CA CYS A 176 -19.14 -3.29 5.66
C CYS A 176 -19.88 -4.34 4.82
N TYR A 177 -21.15 -4.09 4.53
CA TYR A 177 -22.02 -4.99 3.76
C TYR A 177 -21.66 -5.12 2.28
N THR A 178 -20.82 -4.23 1.74
CA THR A 178 -20.28 -4.38 0.38
C THR A 178 -19.58 -5.73 0.19
N CYS A 179 -18.91 -6.21 1.24
CA CYS A 179 -18.23 -7.51 1.28
C CYS A 179 -18.90 -8.50 2.25
N HIS A 180 -19.30 -8.06 3.45
CA HIS A 180 -19.87 -8.91 4.52
C HIS A 180 -21.39 -9.10 4.37
N LYS A 181 -21.80 -9.67 3.24
CA LYS A 181 -23.23 -9.88 2.90
C LYS A 181 -23.90 -10.94 3.78
N ASP A 182 -23.14 -11.92 4.24
CA ASP A 182 -23.58 -12.92 5.21
C ASP A 182 -23.93 -12.28 6.56
N ILE A 183 -23.12 -11.32 7.02
CA ILE A 183 -23.41 -10.55 8.24
C ILE A 183 -24.63 -9.67 8.05
N ARG A 184 -24.81 -9.05 6.87
CA ARG A 184 -26.05 -8.33 6.53
C ARG A 184 -27.28 -9.22 6.70
N ALA A 185 -27.22 -10.47 6.23
CA ALA A 185 -28.31 -11.41 6.40
C ALA A 185 -28.55 -11.78 7.88
N GLN A 186 -27.49 -11.94 8.68
CA GLN A 186 -27.61 -12.24 10.11
C GLN A 186 -28.24 -11.11 10.92
N VAL A 187 -27.87 -9.85 10.64
CA VAL A 187 -28.45 -8.67 11.29
C VAL A 187 -29.94 -8.49 10.96
N ASN A 188 -30.42 -9.09 9.86
CA ASN A 188 -31.84 -9.05 9.49
C ASN A 188 -32.69 -10.20 10.08
N LYS A 189 -32.11 -11.08 10.89
CA LYS A 189 -32.87 -12.12 11.60
C LYS A 189 -33.80 -11.52 12.65
N ARG A 190 -34.61 -12.34 13.32
CA ARG A 190 -35.48 -11.88 14.42
C ARG A 190 -34.70 -11.44 15.66
N SER A 191 -33.63 -12.16 15.98
CA SER A 191 -32.76 -11.89 17.12
C SER A 191 -31.38 -11.51 16.59
N HIS A 192 -30.94 -10.30 16.91
CA HIS A 192 -29.64 -9.75 16.54
C HIS A 192 -29.26 -8.59 17.48
N HIS A 193 -27.98 -8.22 17.50
CA HIS A 193 -27.58 -6.94 18.08
C HIS A 193 -28.19 -5.79 17.26
N PRO A 194 -28.55 -4.65 17.89
CA PRO A 194 -29.34 -3.59 17.26
C PRO A 194 -28.55 -2.70 16.28
N ILE A 195 -27.87 -3.34 15.31
CA ILE A 195 -27.05 -2.70 14.27
C ILE A 195 -27.93 -2.02 13.22
N LYS A 196 -29.01 -2.68 12.77
CA LYS A 196 -29.93 -2.10 11.79
C LYS A 196 -30.73 -0.92 12.38
N GLU A 197 -30.95 -0.94 13.69
CA GLU A 197 -31.55 0.15 14.45
C GLU A 197 -30.54 1.27 14.80
N GLY A 198 -29.27 1.10 14.44
CA GLY A 198 -28.22 2.10 14.68
C GLY A 198 -27.84 2.31 16.14
N LYS A 199 -28.20 1.40 17.05
CA LYS A 199 -27.86 1.50 18.48
C LYS A 199 -26.45 1.00 18.80
N VAL A 200 -25.90 0.15 17.93
CA VAL A 200 -24.51 -0.30 17.97
C VAL A 200 -23.96 -0.37 16.54
N ALA A 201 -22.68 -0.08 16.35
CA ALA A 201 -21.96 -0.12 15.09
C ALA A 201 -21.03 -1.34 15.01
N CYS A 202 -20.62 -1.70 13.79
CA CYS A 202 -19.67 -2.80 13.58
C CYS A 202 -18.35 -2.55 14.34
N ASN A 203 -17.91 -1.29 14.40
CA ASN A 203 -16.66 -0.89 15.05
C ASN A 203 -16.73 -0.68 16.57
N ASP A 204 -17.90 -0.88 17.18
CA ASP A 204 -18.02 -0.94 18.64
C ASP A 204 -17.39 -2.25 19.16
N CYS A 205 -17.56 -3.33 18.38
CA CYS A 205 -17.02 -4.65 18.69
C CYS A 205 -15.73 -4.97 17.94
N HIS A 206 -15.61 -4.57 16.67
CA HIS A 206 -14.49 -4.96 15.80
C HIS A 206 -13.56 -3.78 15.46
N ASP A 207 -12.25 -4.00 15.39
CA ASP A 207 -11.35 -3.03 14.76
C ASP A 207 -11.03 -3.47 13.32
N PRO A 208 -11.56 -2.78 12.29
CA PRO A 208 -11.26 -3.12 10.91
C PRO A 208 -9.76 -2.95 10.58
N HIS A 209 -8.99 -2.25 11.41
CA HIS A 209 -7.56 -2.07 11.24
C HIS A 209 -6.71 -3.14 11.94
N GLY A 210 -7.30 -4.08 12.68
CA GLY A 210 -6.54 -5.12 13.38
C GLY A 210 -6.64 -5.03 14.90
N THR A 211 -6.68 -6.19 15.56
CA THR A 211 -6.52 -6.35 17.01
C THR A 211 -5.83 -7.69 17.30
N PHE A 212 -5.43 -7.92 18.56
CA PHE A 212 -5.02 -9.25 19.04
C PHE A 212 -6.21 -10.21 19.22
N GLY A 213 -7.42 -9.67 19.41
CA GLY A 213 -8.63 -10.44 19.59
C GLY A 213 -8.99 -11.28 18.36
N LYS A 214 -9.53 -12.48 18.60
CA LYS A 214 -10.04 -13.34 17.53
C LYS A 214 -11.12 -12.60 16.73
N LYS A 215 -11.11 -12.78 15.41
CA LYS A 215 -12.03 -12.11 14.48
C LYS A 215 -12.03 -10.57 14.64
N LEU A 216 -10.89 -9.98 14.98
CA LEU A 216 -10.71 -8.52 15.10
C LEU A 216 -11.51 -7.88 16.26
N VAL A 217 -11.86 -8.65 17.29
CA VAL A 217 -12.57 -8.11 18.47
C VAL A 217 -11.70 -7.12 19.24
N LYS A 218 -12.29 -6.00 19.69
CA LYS A 218 -11.64 -4.92 20.48
C LYS A 218 -11.54 -5.23 21.98
N ALA A 219 -11.10 -6.45 22.28
CA ALA A 219 -10.83 -6.98 23.61
C ALA A 219 -9.96 -8.24 23.47
N ASP A 220 -9.36 -8.69 24.56
CA ASP A 220 -8.53 -9.90 24.55
C ASP A 220 -9.39 -11.15 24.40
N THR A 221 -10.62 -11.11 24.94
CA THR A 221 -11.61 -12.18 24.79
C THR A 221 -12.97 -11.64 24.37
N THR A 222 -13.78 -12.49 23.75
CA THR A 222 -15.16 -12.13 23.39
C THR A 222 -16.01 -11.82 24.63
N ASN A 223 -15.85 -12.59 25.72
CA ASN A 223 -16.62 -12.37 26.94
C ASN A 223 -16.33 -11.00 27.57
N GLU A 224 -15.06 -10.61 27.63
CA GLU A 224 -14.67 -9.28 28.12
C GLU A 224 -15.34 -8.16 27.32
N LEU A 225 -15.42 -8.30 25.98
CA LEU A 225 -16.14 -7.34 25.14
C LEU A 225 -17.63 -7.30 25.50
N CYS A 226 -18.28 -8.46 25.68
CA CYS A 226 -19.69 -8.54 26.04
C CYS A 226 -19.98 -7.80 27.36
N TYR A 227 -19.12 -7.98 28.36
CA TYR A 227 -19.27 -7.37 29.69
C TYR A 227 -19.12 -5.84 29.68
N LYS A 228 -18.60 -5.23 28.60
CA LYS A 228 -18.60 -3.77 28.45
C LYS A 228 -20.01 -3.17 28.35
N CYS A 229 -21.01 -3.97 27.97
CA CYS A 229 -22.41 -3.54 27.90
C CYS A 229 -23.37 -4.46 28.66
N HIS A 230 -22.96 -5.70 28.94
CA HIS A 230 -23.74 -6.71 29.64
C HIS A 230 -23.03 -7.13 30.93
N SER A 231 -22.80 -6.17 31.83
CA SER A 231 -22.04 -6.37 33.07
C SER A 231 -22.64 -7.42 34.01
N GLU A 232 -23.95 -7.66 33.93
CA GLU A 232 -24.67 -8.62 34.77
C GLU A 232 -24.84 -10.03 34.15
N LYS A 233 -24.09 -10.36 33.08
CA LYS A 233 -24.22 -11.63 32.34
C LYS A 233 -23.03 -12.56 32.50
#